data_AF-J4DNM1-F1
#
_entry.id   AF-J4DNM1-F1
#
_cell.length_a   1.000
_cell.length_b   1.000
_cell.length_c   1.000
_cell.angle_alpha   90.00
_cell.angle_beta   90.00
_cell.angle_gamma   90.00
#
_symmetry.space_group_name_H-M   'P 1'
#
loop_
_entity.id
_entity.type
_entity.pdbx_description
1 polymer ?
#
loop_
_entity_poly.entity_id
_entity_poly.type
_entity_poly.pdbx_seq_one_letter_code
_entity_poly.pdbx_strand_id
1 'polypeptide(L)'
;MGGGYSDLNVYYTERWKYYDRTLYKVESRTKNFQGCSDFEEVTHTITFTEGKPLDYNVLLYDGTNDKNKGKRVFGYYHPRNDNEVIQEVRTYYSVLAPNVPLVISFALKGNLTYNCLLGELQNARWDYSSNIARYSFRDNLNKDFLGKEFRKLSLKRTIQFTIGEAKTDIEGERQELGGNLICRFIFIPKGNVSVLGSESLFSLESNKPKPQNTIKNQIDPYYLTSVKDHFFDGIMVYFAEEIMKQEKYEDKDVENRVLLLQLINSCKTTYFKRRDNDGYWWSEEQVTYTDDNSLVNELEKIKDQTEDVNTVILDGKKTYKGVQDVKTDETNKACIKYTHKYESSKKSVTLFKREQKKLVTSDLSDAISQNVDVYYLRPKDAKDDDTEPFLIVFYKNGQPLSDMKAYHFANKYGFEEWTKFQQDKLEEKVKKIEQYGKCISDLFLYRTMAYEILIGKEPEPPDIKEATTPKRPDLETPGPTTQPPNWWLIIGCSVGGFLLLVALVVGYGIYWYNTTIKLLT
;
A
#
# COMPACT_ATOMS: atom_id res chain seq x y z
N MET A 1 -40.24 -52.86 5.46
CA MET A 1 -38.87 -52.33 5.65
C MET A 1 -38.89 -50.91 5.11
N GLY A 2 -39.09 -49.93 6.00
CA GLY A 2 -39.31 -48.54 5.59
C GLY A 2 -38.02 -47.94 5.05
N GLY A 3 -38.05 -47.48 3.79
CA GLY A 3 -36.96 -46.71 3.19
C GLY A 3 -36.81 -45.39 3.94
N GLY A 4 -35.88 -45.34 4.87
CA GLY A 4 -35.52 -44.13 5.61
C GLY A 4 -34.59 -43.26 4.76
N TYR A 5 -34.77 -41.95 4.85
CA TYR A 5 -33.82 -41.00 4.31
C TYR A 5 -32.47 -41.15 5.06
N SER A 6 -31.37 -41.09 4.30
CA SER A 6 -30.02 -41.08 4.84
C SER A 6 -29.53 -39.65 5.07
N ASP A 7 -28.71 -39.44 6.09
CA ASP A 7 -28.17 -38.11 6.40
C ASP A 7 -26.77 -37.93 5.79
N LEU A 8 -26.66 -36.93 4.90
CA LEU A 8 -25.42 -36.44 4.33
C LEU A 8 -24.93 -35.24 5.14
N ASN A 9 -23.75 -35.35 5.76
CA ASN A 9 -23.16 -34.24 6.49
C ASN A 9 -22.31 -33.36 5.55
N VAL A 10 -22.43 -32.04 5.67
CA VAL A 10 -21.55 -31.02 5.07
C VAL A 10 -20.96 -30.16 6.18
N TYR A 11 -19.64 -30.00 6.16
CA TYR A 11 -18.85 -29.25 7.14
C TYR A 11 -18.38 -27.94 6.49
N TYR A 12 -19.08 -26.83 6.68
CA TYR A 12 -18.81 -25.63 5.87
C TYR A 12 -17.48 -24.94 6.17
N THR A 13 -16.85 -25.26 7.31
CA THR A 13 -15.52 -24.75 7.67
C THR A 13 -14.40 -25.59 7.07
N GLU A 14 -14.70 -26.73 6.44
CA GLU A 14 -13.72 -27.62 5.83
C GLU A 14 -13.30 -27.09 4.46
N ARG A 15 -12.04 -26.67 4.32
CA ARG A 15 -11.55 -25.97 3.13
C ARG A 15 -10.79 -26.87 2.17
N TRP A 16 -10.28 -28.02 2.62
CA TRP A 16 -9.23 -28.77 1.92
C TRP A 16 -9.49 -30.27 1.78
N LYS A 17 -10.54 -30.78 2.43
CA LYS A 17 -10.71 -32.22 2.58
C LYS A 17 -11.69 -32.83 1.59
N TYR A 18 -11.25 -33.99 1.11
CA TYR A 18 -12.05 -35.01 0.48
C TYR A 18 -12.55 -36.00 1.53
N TYR A 19 -13.84 -36.31 1.53
CA TYR A 19 -14.29 -37.52 2.22
C TYR A 19 -15.28 -38.29 1.37
N ASP A 20 -15.05 -39.60 1.41
CA ASP A 20 -15.80 -40.62 0.71
C ASP A 20 -16.59 -41.41 1.74
N ARG A 21 -17.88 -41.57 1.48
CA ARG A 21 -18.69 -42.57 2.14
C ARG A 21 -19.22 -43.50 1.06
N THR A 22 -19.47 -44.75 1.44
CA THR A 22 -19.99 -45.79 0.55
C THR A 22 -21.11 -45.30 -0.38
N LEU A 23 -21.93 -44.37 0.10
CA LEU A 23 -23.14 -43.88 -0.55
C LEU A 23 -23.01 -42.49 -1.23
N TYR A 24 -22.04 -41.67 -0.85
CA TYR A 24 -21.83 -40.35 -1.43
C TYR A 24 -20.41 -39.83 -1.19
N LYS A 25 -20.01 -38.89 -2.05
CA LYS A 25 -18.73 -38.19 -2.03
C LYS A 25 -18.96 -36.69 -1.87
N VAL A 26 -18.15 -36.04 -1.02
CA VAL A 26 -18.09 -34.58 -0.91
C VAL A 26 -16.68 -34.10 -1.20
N GLU A 27 -16.56 -33.20 -2.17
CA GLU A 27 -15.29 -32.57 -2.54
C GLU A 27 -15.36 -31.07 -2.27
N SER A 28 -14.41 -30.57 -1.49
CA SER A 28 -14.36 -29.15 -1.09
C SER A 28 -13.29 -28.42 -1.88
N ARG A 29 -13.59 -27.21 -2.35
CA ARG A 29 -12.67 -26.34 -3.07
C ARG A 29 -12.84 -24.89 -2.60
N THR A 30 -11.73 -24.18 -2.43
CA THR A 30 -11.73 -22.77 -2.04
C THR A 30 -11.20 -21.92 -3.18
N LYS A 31 -11.81 -20.75 -3.42
CA LYS A 31 -11.33 -19.75 -4.37
C LYS A 31 -11.71 -18.33 -3.92
N ASN A 32 -11.04 -17.33 -4.45
CA ASN A 32 -11.42 -15.94 -4.31
C ASN A 32 -12.76 -15.67 -5.02
N PHE A 33 -13.58 -14.81 -4.43
CA PHE A 33 -14.81 -14.35 -5.05
C PHE A 33 -14.49 -13.51 -6.29
N GLN A 34 -15.24 -13.72 -7.36
CA GLN A 34 -14.94 -13.05 -8.62
C GLN A 34 -15.03 -11.52 -8.49
N GLY A 35 -13.96 -10.85 -8.89
CA GLY A 35 -13.87 -9.38 -8.86
C GLY A 35 -13.62 -8.77 -7.48
N CYS A 36 -13.30 -9.57 -6.45
CA CYS A 36 -12.88 -9.10 -5.14
C CYS A 36 -12.09 -10.16 -4.35
N SER A 37 -10.81 -9.92 -4.09
CA SER A 37 -9.93 -10.82 -3.31
C SER A 37 -10.22 -10.81 -1.80
N ASP A 38 -11.06 -9.89 -1.32
CA ASP A 38 -11.37 -9.77 0.10
C ASP A 38 -12.43 -10.78 0.55
N PHE A 39 -13.02 -11.51 -0.40
CA PHE A 39 -13.98 -12.58 -0.12
C PHE A 39 -13.53 -13.89 -0.74
N GLU A 40 -13.86 -14.98 -0.05
CA GLU A 40 -13.57 -16.35 -0.47
C GLU A 40 -14.88 -17.13 -0.60
N GLU A 41 -14.96 -18.02 -1.60
CA GLU A 41 -16.01 -19.01 -1.79
C GLU A 41 -15.44 -20.39 -1.50
N VAL A 42 -16.02 -21.09 -0.52
CA VAL A 42 -15.78 -22.51 -0.25
C VAL A 42 -16.94 -23.30 -0.81
N THR A 43 -16.68 -24.13 -1.82
CA THR A 43 -17.70 -24.93 -2.51
C THR A 43 -17.51 -26.41 -2.18
N HIS A 44 -18.57 -27.01 -1.65
CA HIS A 44 -18.67 -28.44 -1.40
C HIS A 44 -19.55 -29.07 -2.48
N THR A 45 -18.93 -29.76 -3.43
CA THR A 45 -19.63 -30.51 -4.49
C THR A 45 -20.01 -31.88 -3.98
N ILE A 46 -21.29 -32.24 -4.14
CA ILE A 46 -21.87 -33.50 -3.70
C ILE A 46 -22.07 -34.43 -4.89
N THR A 47 -21.48 -35.62 -4.82
CA THR A 47 -21.65 -36.67 -5.82
C THR A 47 -22.23 -37.92 -5.15
N PHE A 48 -23.42 -38.34 -5.58
CA PHE A 48 -24.05 -39.57 -5.08
C PHE A 48 -23.48 -40.78 -5.83
N THR A 49 -22.86 -41.71 -5.10
CA THR A 49 -22.17 -42.89 -5.67
C THR A 49 -23.11 -44.09 -5.74
N GLU A 50 -23.99 -44.26 -4.76
CA GLU A 50 -24.99 -45.32 -4.68
C GLU A 50 -26.33 -44.81 -4.12
N GLY A 51 -27.45 -45.30 -4.67
CA GLY A 51 -28.80 -44.89 -4.27
C GLY A 51 -29.36 -43.68 -5.03
N LYS A 52 -30.62 -43.30 -4.75
CA LYS A 52 -31.26 -42.14 -5.40
C LYS A 52 -30.92 -40.88 -4.60
N PRO A 53 -30.51 -39.76 -5.24
CA PRO A 53 -30.25 -38.50 -4.55
C PRO A 53 -31.42 -37.99 -3.70
N LEU A 54 -32.66 -38.37 -4.07
CA LEU A 54 -33.88 -38.05 -3.33
C LEU A 54 -33.94 -38.69 -1.94
N ASP A 55 -33.15 -39.73 -1.68
CA ASP A 55 -33.17 -40.44 -0.41
C ASP A 55 -32.24 -39.79 0.64
N TYR A 56 -31.66 -38.60 0.37
CA TYR A 56 -30.69 -37.95 1.25
C TYR A 56 -31.17 -36.60 1.80
N ASN A 57 -31.02 -36.42 3.11
CA ASN A 57 -31.06 -35.11 3.75
C ASN A 57 -29.66 -34.50 3.76
N VAL A 58 -29.54 -33.17 3.67
CA VAL A 58 -28.26 -32.47 3.80
C VAL A 58 -28.21 -31.75 5.14
N LEU A 59 -27.29 -32.16 6.00
CA LEU A 59 -27.08 -31.60 7.33
C LEU A 59 -25.81 -30.74 7.34
N LEU A 60 -25.98 -29.47 7.65
CA LEU A 60 -24.92 -28.49 7.69
C LEU A 60 -24.36 -28.35 9.11
N TYR A 61 -23.04 -28.41 9.23
CA TYR A 61 -22.32 -28.35 10.49
C TYR A 61 -21.22 -27.27 10.47
N ASP A 62 -20.98 -26.65 11.64
CA ASP A 62 -19.92 -25.65 11.86
C ASP A 62 -18.56 -26.23 12.26
N GLY A 63 -18.46 -27.57 12.31
CA GLY A 63 -17.20 -28.26 12.54
C GLY A 63 -16.47 -28.59 11.25
N THR A 64 -15.33 -29.29 11.37
CA THR A 64 -14.43 -29.57 10.24
C THR A 64 -14.59 -30.97 9.66
N ASN A 65 -15.06 -31.95 10.44
CA ASN A 65 -15.23 -33.33 9.95
C ASN A 65 -16.05 -34.18 10.93
N ASP A 66 -16.25 -35.46 10.60
CA ASP A 66 -17.02 -36.40 11.44
C ASP A 66 -16.48 -36.63 12.85
N LYS A 67 -15.18 -36.43 13.10
CA LYS A 67 -14.61 -36.51 14.46
C LYS A 67 -14.83 -35.22 15.24
N ASN A 68 -14.82 -34.09 14.53
CA ASN A 68 -14.99 -32.75 15.05
C ASN A 68 -16.22 -32.08 14.42
N LYS A 69 -17.40 -32.67 14.64
CA LYS A 69 -18.62 -32.28 13.92
C LYS A 69 -19.09 -30.86 14.22
N GLY A 70 -18.71 -30.33 15.38
CA GLY A 70 -19.29 -29.07 15.85
C GLY A 70 -20.80 -29.19 16.08
N LYS A 71 -21.49 -28.06 15.97
CA LYS A 71 -22.94 -27.92 16.07
C LYS A 71 -23.58 -27.98 14.68
N ARG A 72 -24.74 -28.63 14.63
CA ARG A 72 -25.59 -28.57 13.44
C ARG A 72 -26.17 -27.17 13.32
N VAL A 73 -25.94 -26.54 12.18
CA VAL A 73 -26.44 -25.20 11.85
C VAL A 73 -27.79 -25.27 11.17
N PHE A 74 -27.96 -26.17 10.20
CA PHE A 74 -29.21 -26.33 9.47
C PHE A 74 -29.37 -27.76 8.95
N GLY A 75 -30.60 -28.21 8.83
CA GLY A 75 -30.93 -29.48 8.16
C GLY A 75 -31.91 -29.25 7.02
N TYR A 76 -31.52 -29.65 5.82
CA TYR A 76 -32.32 -29.63 4.61
C TYR A 76 -32.91 -31.02 4.38
N TYR A 77 -34.22 -31.18 4.60
CA TYR A 77 -34.85 -32.49 4.71
C TYR A 77 -35.80 -32.83 3.55
N HIS A 78 -35.83 -34.11 3.20
CA HIS A 78 -36.87 -34.72 2.35
C HIS A 78 -37.07 -34.12 0.94
N PRO A 79 -36.03 -34.08 0.09
CA PRO A 79 -36.20 -33.72 -1.31
C PRO A 79 -37.20 -34.67 -2.00
N ARG A 80 -38.21 -34.10 -2.67
CA ARG A 80 -39.30 -34.86 -3.31
C ARG A 80 -39.13 -35.00 -4.82
N ASN A 81 -38.31 -34.14 -5.42
CA ASN A 81 -38.03 -34.13 -6.85
C ASN A 81 -36.59 -33.68 -7.11
N ASP A 82 -36.11 -33.94 -8.32
CA ASP A 82 -34.72 -33.66 -8.71
C ASP A 82 -34.32 -32.18 -8.59
N ASN A 83 -35.26 -31.24 -8.66
CA ASN A 83 -34.98 -29.81 -8.52
C ASN A 83 -34.84 -29.38 -7.05
N GLU A 84 -35.14 -30.28 -6.12
CA GLU A 84 -34.92 -30.09 -4.68
C GLU A 84 -33.64 -30.78 -4.19
N VAL A 85 -32.93 -31.51 -5.05
CA VAL A 85 -31.66 -32.15 -4.71
C VAL A 85 -30.53 -31.12 -4.75
N ILE A 86 -29.83 -30.97 -3.63
CA ILE A 86 -28.63 -30.12 -3.54
C ILE A 86 -27.48 -30.82 -4.25
N GLN A 87 -26.84 -30.10 -5.16
CA GLN A 87 -25.63 -30.52 -5.86
C GLN A 87 -24.38 -29.89 -5.23
N GLU A 88 -24.49 -28.65 -4.76
CA GLU A 88 -23.39 -27.96 -4.10
C GLU A 88 -23.87 -27.12 -2.93
N VAL A 89 -23.04 -27.05 -1.89
CA VAL A 89 -23.15 -26.04 -0.83
C VAL A 89 -21.98 -25.09 -0.99
N ARG A 90 -22.27 -23.80 -1.20
CA ARG A 90 -21.25 -22.75 -1.34
C ARG A 90 -21.32 -21.82 -0.14
N THR A 91 -20.19 -21.57 0.50
CA THR A 91 -20.11 -20.71 1.68
C THR A 91 -19.16 -19.56 1.40
N TYR A 92 -19.62 -18.34 1.72
CA TYR A 92 -18.90 -17.11 1.41
C TYR A 92 -18.37 -16.48 2.68
N TYR A 93 -17.07 -16.16 2.69
CA TYR A 93 -16.36 -15.58 3.83
C TYR A 93 -15.69 -14.27 3.45
N SER A 94 -15.43 -13.42 4.45
CA SER A 94 -14.42 -12.37 4.34
C SER A 94 -13.06 -12.96 4.71
N VAL A 95 -12.00 -12.56 4.01
CA VAL A 95 -10.61 -12.92 4.39
C VAL A 95 -10.24 -12.38 5.78
N LEU A 96 -10.94 -11.33 6.24
CA LEU A 96 -10.79 -10.74 7.57
C LEU A 96 -11.60 -11.47 8.66
N ALA A 97 -12.52 -12.35 8.29
CA ALA A 97 -13.32 -13.17 9.19
C ALA A 97 -13.46 -14.60 8.64
N PRO A 98 -12.35 -15.34 8.50
CA PRO A 98 -12.30 -16.59 7.74
C PRO A 98 -13.14 -17.73 8.34
N ASN A 99 -13.56 -17.57 9.60
CA ASN A 99 -14.33 -18.55 10.37
C ASN A 99 -15.82 -18.20 10.50
N VAL A 100 -16.27 -17.06 9.97
CA VAL A 100 -17.65 -16.59 10.08
C VAL A 100 -18.29 -16.46 8.70
N PRO A 101 -19.20 -17.37 8.30
CA PRO A 101 -19.90 -17.28 7.03
C PRO A 101 -20.73 -15.99 6.93
N LEU A 102 -20.62 -15.30 5.80
CA LEU A 102 -21.48 -14.18 5.44
C LEU A 102 -22.77 -14.69 4.77
N VAL A 103 -22.64 -15.64 3.84
CA VAL A 103 -23.73 -16.21 3.05
C VAL A 103 -23.48 -17.71 2.87
N ILE A 104 -24.56 -18.49 2.87
CA ILE A 104 -24.56 -19.91 2.51
C ILE A 104 -25.54 -20.11 1.37
N SER A 105 -25.06 -20.67 0.27
CA SER A 105 -25.84 -20.91 -0.93
C SER A 105 -26.00 -22.39 -1.20
N PHE A 106 -27.24 -22.79 -1.49
CA PHE A 106 -27.58 -24.14 -1.93
C PHE A 106 -27.77 -24.09 -3.44
N ALA A 107 -26.89 -24.77 -4.18
CA ALA A 107 -27.03 -24.93 -5.63
C ALA A 107 -27.70 -26.27 -5.93
N LEU A 108 -28.76 -26.22 -6.72
CA LEU A 108 -29.61 -27.34 -7.08
C LEU A 108 -29.54 -27.59 -8.59
N LYS A 109 -30.11 -28.71 -9.03
CA LYS A 109 -30.20 -29.06 -10.44
C LYS A 109 -30.89 -27.95 -11.24
N GLY A 110 -30.41 -27.70 -12.45
CA GLY A 110 -31.01 -26.71 -13.36
C GLY A 110 -30.58 -25.25 -13.10
N ASN A 111 -29.39 -25.03 -12.52
CA ASN A 111 -28.83 -23.71 -12.20
C ASN A 111 -29.65 -22.88 -11.19
N LEU A 112 -30.52 -23.52 -10.41
CA LEU A 112 -31.25 -22.87 -9.33
C LEU A 112 -30.34 -22.75 -8.11
N THR A 113 -30.21 -21.54 -7.55
CA THR A 113 -29.39 -21.29 -6.36
C THR A 113 -30.17 -20.46 -5.36
N TYR A 114 -30.19 -20.90 -4.10
CA TYR A 114 -30.79 -20.17 -2.98
C TYR A 114 -29.70 -19.63 -2.08
N ASN A 115 -29.59 -18.30 -1.99
CA ASN A 115 -28.58 -17.62 -1.18
C ASN A 115 -29.20 -17.22 0.16
N CYS A 116 -28.71 -17.78 1.26
CA CYS A 116 -29.28 -17.64 2.59
C CYS A 116 -28.28 -16.96 3.53
N LEU A 117 -28.79 -16.14 4.47
CA LEU A 117 -27.97 -15.62 5.56
C LEU A 117 -27.84 -16.68 6.66
N LEU A 118 -26.67 -16.76 7.29
CA LEU A 118 -26.39 -17.75 8.33
C LEU A 118 -27.41 -17.69 9.49
N GLY A 119 -27.77 -16.48 9.93
CA GLY A 119 -28.72 -16.29 11.03
C GLY A 119 -30.12 -16.85 10.74
N GLU A 120 -30.61 -16.73 9.51
CA GLU A 120 -31.92 -17.27 9.11
C GLU A 120 -31.93 -18.81 9.18
N LEU A 121 -30.85 -19.43 8.70
CA LEU A 121 -30.68 -20.88 8.76
C LEU A 121 -30.55 -21.38 10.20
N GLN A 122 -29.77 -20.69 11.04
CA GLN A 122 -29.61 -21.02 12.46
C GLN A 122 -30.92 -20.91 13.24
N ASN A 123 -31.73 -19.90 12.95
CA ASN A 123 -33.04 -19.71 13.58
C ASN A 123 -34.01 -20.83 13.21
N ALA A 124 -34.02 -21.24 11.93
CA ALA A 124 -34.86 -22.33 11.45
C ALA A 124 -34.43 -23.70 12.01
N ARG A 125 -33.11 -23.94 12.17
CA ARG A 125 -32.45 -25.20 12.56
C ARG A 125 -32.63 -26.36 11.56
N TRP A 126 -33.80 -26.49 10.95
CA TRP A 126 -34.11 -27.42 9.88
C TRP A 126 -35.42 -27.01 9.18
N ASP A 127 -35.59 -27.39 7.92
CA ASP A 127 -36.89 -27.35 7.23
C ASP A 127 -36.91 -28.38 6.09
N TYR A 128 -38.08 -28.59 5.51
CA TYR A 128 -38.27 -29.32 4.27
C TYR A 128 -37.60 -28.60 3.10
N SER A 129 -37.05 -29.40 2.19
CA SER A 129 -36.41 -28.97 0.95
C SER A 129 -37.22 -27.94 0.17
N SER A 130 -38.53 -28.19 0.03
CA SER A 130 -39.47 -27.34 -0.70
C SER A 130 -39.64 -25.93 -0.10
N ASN A 131 -39.20 -25.70 1.12
CA ASN A 131 -39.33 -24.41 1.81
C ASN A 131 -38.06 -23.55 1.77
N ILE A 132 -36.95 -24.03 1.19
CA ILE A 132 -35.66 -23.31 1.23
C ILE A 132 -35.73 -21.88 0.68
N ALA A 133 -36.61 -21.63 -0.31
CA ALA A 133 -36.85 -20.32 -0.88
C ALA A 133 -37.30 -19.27 0.14
N ARG A 134 -37.88 -19.68 1.28
CA ARG A 134 -38.30 -18.78 2.38
C ARG A 134 -37.11 -18.13 3.10
N TYR A 135 -35.96 -18.79 3.10
CA TYR A 135 -34.73 -18.32 3.76
C TYR A 135 -33.79 -17.63 2.77
N SER A 136 -34.04 -17.77 1.48
CA SER A 136 -33.24 -17.12 0.44
C SER A 136 -33.60 -15.64 0.35
N PHE A 137 -32.59 -14.78 0.34
CA PHE A 137 -32.82 -13.40 -0.08
C PHE A 137 -33.01 -13.32 -1.60
N ARG A 138 -33.70 -12.27 -2.05
CA ARG A 138 -34.06 -12.07 -3.47
C ARG A 138 -32.97 -11.38 -4.30
N ASP A 139 -32.07 -10.66 -3.64
CA ASP A 139 -30.99 -9.93 -4.31
C ASP A 139 -29.98 -10.91 -4.95
N ASN A 140 -29.35 -10.47 -6.04
CA ASN A 140 -28.25 -11.23 -6.63
C ASN A 140 -27.02 -11.15 -5.72
N LEU A 141 -26.42 -12.29 -5.43
CA LEU A 141 -25.16 -12.35 -4.69
C LEU A 141 -24.04 -11.73 -5.54
N ASN A 142 -23.43 -10.67 -5.02
CA ASN A 142 -22.31 -9.97 -5.63
C ASN A 142 -21.37 -9.42 -4.54
N LYS A 143 -20.23 -8.84 -4.96
CA LYS A 143 -19.23 -8.31 -4.03
C LYS A 143 -19.76 -7.18 -3.14
N ASP A 144 -20.70 -6.38 -3.63
CA ASP A 144 -21.28 -5.26 -2.86
C ASP A 144 -22.19 -5.79 -1.75
N PHE A 145 -22.93 -6.87 -2.03
CA PHE A 145 -23.71 -7.57 -1.02
C PHE A 145 -22.82 -8.18 0.07
N LEU A 146 -21.75 -8.88 -0.32
CA LEU A 146 -20.77 -9.45 0.63
C LEU A 146 -20.10 -8.35 1.46
N GLY A 147 -19.72 -7.23 0.84
CA GLY A 147 -19.20 -6.05 1.54
C GLY A 147 -20.20 -5.45 2.55
N LYS A 148 -21.48 -5.40 2.20
CA LYS A 148 -22.54 -4.94 3.10
C LYS A 148 -22.71 -5.88 4.30
N GLU A 149 -22.74 -7.19 4.08
CA GLU A 149 -22.88 -8.16 5.16
C GLU A 149 -21.63 -8.18 6.06
N PHE A 150 -20.43 -8.09 5.49
CA PHE A 150 -19.21 -7.96 6.28
C PHE A 150 -19.20 -6.68 7.12
N ARG A 151 -19.64 -5.55 6.57
CA ARG A 151 -19.75 -4.28 7.33
C ARG A 151 -20.79 -4.36 8.44
N LYS A 152 -21.84 -5.17 8.31
CA LYS A 152 -22.76 -5.43 9.43
C LYS A 152 -22.06 -6.25 10.51
N LEU A 153 -21.34 -7.30 10.10
CA LEU A 153 -20.56 -8.16 11.01
C LEU A 153 -19.52 -7.35 11.79
N SER A 154 -18.78 -6.46 11.11
CA SER A 154 -17.75 -5.60 11.71
C SER A 154 -18.29 -4.36 12.40
N LEU A 155 -19.62 -4.15 12.41
CA LEU A 155 -20.28 -2.93 12.91
C LEU A 155 -19.74 -1.65 12.26
N LYS A 156 -19.29 -1.74 10.99
CA LYS A 156 -18.65 -0.66 10.21
C LYS A 156 -17.41 -0.07 10.86
N ARG A 157 -16.75 -0.82 11.75
CA ARG A 157 -15.51 -0.38 12.38
C ARG A 157 -14.35 -0.50 11.39
N THR A 158 -13.36 0.37 11.57
CA THR A 158 -12.16 0.42 10.74
C THR A 158 -10.93 0.70 11.61
N ILE A 159 -9.76 0.33 11.12
CA ILE A 159 -8.47 0.63 11.70
C ILE A 159 -7.90 1.88 11.04
N GLN A 160 -7.59 2.93 11.81
CA GLN A 160 -6.73 4.00 11.36
C GLN A 160 -5.28 3.51 11.35
N PHE A 161 -4.64 3.56 10.19
CA PHE A 161 -3.23 3.22 10.08
C PHE A 161 -2.35 4.43 10.39
N THR A 162 -1.30 4.25 11.19
CA THR A 162 -0.35 5.32 11.51
C THR A 162 1.10 4.84 11.49
N ILE A 163 2.04 5.78 11.58
CA ILE A 163 3.48 5.48 11.68
C ILE A 163 3.88 5.52 13.15
N GLY A 164 4.61 4.50 13.61
CA GLY A 164 5.12 4.37 14.97
C GLY A 164 4.47 3.23 15.75
N GLU A 165 4.44 3.35 17.08
CA GLU A 165 4.12 2.25 18.00
C GLU A 165 2.62 2.10 18.34
N ALA A 166 1.76 3.02 17.88
CA ALA A 166 0.36 3.06 18.30
C ALA A 166 -0.36 1.70 18.16
N LYS A 167 -1.10 1.29 19.19
CA LYS A 167 -1.92 0.08 19.16
C LYS A 167 -3.10 0.27 20.11
N THR A 168 -4.27 0.51 19.56
CA THR A 168 -5.49 0.80 20.33
C THR A 168 -6.64 -0.01 19.75
N ASP A 169 -7.31 -0.78 20.60
CA ASP A 169 -8.50 -1.56 20.26
C ASP A 169 -8.37 -2.38 18.97
N ILE A 170 -7.26 -3.13 18.85
CA ILE A 170 -7.00 -4.06 17.76
C ILE A 170 -7.12 -5.49 18.27
N GLU A 171 -7.79 -6.35 17.50
CA GLU A 171 -7.75 -7.79 17.66
C GLU A 171 -6.90 -8.40 16.54
N GLY A 172 -6.13 -9.43 16.87
CA GLY A 172 -5.23 -10.10 15.95
C GLY A 172 -5.39 -11.61 16.02
N GLU A 173 -5.66 -12.25 14.88
CA GLU A 173 -5.75 -13.71 14.75
C GLU A 173 -4.61 -14.22 13.85
N ARG A 174 -3.92 -15.28 14.28
CA ARG A 174 -2.94 -16.00 13.46
C ARG A 174 -3.63 -17.14 12.74
N GLN A 175 -3.40 -17.25 11.43
CA GLN A 175 -3.91 -18.34 10.60
C GLN A 175 -2.78 -18.98 9.79
N GLU A 176 -2.65 -20.29 9.85
CA GLU A 176 -1.71 -21.06 9.03
C GLU A 176 -2.25 -21.25 7.61
N LEU A 177 -1.37 -21.16 6.62
CA LEU A 177 -1.70 -21.34 5.21
C LEU A 177 -1.11 -22.68 4.73
N GLY A 178 -1.96 -23.71 4.71
CA GLY A 178 -1.73 -24.95 3.96
C GLY A 178 -0.45 -25.70 4.28
N GLY A 179 -0.27 -26.21 5.52
CA GLY A 179 0.78 -27.17 5.91
C GLY A 179 2.24 -26.69 5.79
N ASN A 180 2.47 -25.57 5.11
CA ASN A 180 3.75 -24.92 4.94
C ASN A 180 4.06 -24.05 6.16
N LEU A 181 5.33 -23.70 6.30
CA LEU A 181 5.87 -22.73 7.25
C LEU A 181 5.42 -21.29 6.92
N ILE A 182 4.22 -21.08 6.39
CA ILE A 182 3.68 -19.77 6.03
C ILE A 182 2.41 -19.53 6.81
N CYS A 183 2.33 -18.38 7.48
CA CYS A 183 1.14 -17.96 8.20
C CYS A 183 0.79 -16.50 7.88
N ARG A 184 -0.46 -16.13 8.15
CA ARG A 184 -0.94 -14.76 8.08
C ARG A 184 -1.49 -14.31 9.41
N PHE A 185 -1.23 -13.08 9.77
CA PHE A 185 -1.84 -12.39 10.90
C PHE A 185 -2.90 -11.43 10.37
N ILE A 186 -4.11 -11.55 10.89
CA ILE A 186 -5.27 -10.77 10.50
C ILE A 186 -5.58 -9.82 11.64
N PHE A 187 -5.40 -8.51 11.39
CA PHE A 187 -5.74 -7.46 12.32
C PHE A 187 -7.10 -6.86 11.97
N ILE A 188 -8.03 -6.87 12.93
CA ILE A 188 -9.38 -6.32 12.80
C ILE A 188 -9.68 -5.33 13.94
N PRO A 189 -10.58 -4.36 13.73
CA PRO A 189 -10.93 -3.39 14.76
C PRO A 189 -11.83 -4.01 15.83
N LYS A 190 -11.44 -3.85 17.11
CA LYS A 190 -12.20 -4.34 18.27
C LYS A 190 -13.13 -3.28 18.86
N GLY A 191 -12.72 -2.01 18.81
CA GLY A 191 -13.37 -0.89 19.48
C GLY A 191 -13.95 0.15 18.53
N ASN A 192 -14.42 1.27 19.09
CA ASN A 192 -14.96 2.38 18.29
C ASN A 192 -13.85 3.25 17.68
N VAL A 193 -12.66 3.26 18.30
CA VAL A 193 -11.48 3.97 17.83
C VAL A 193 -10.32 2.98 17.81
N SER A 194 -10.10 2.38 16.65
CA SER A 194 -9.04 1.40 16.45
C SER A 194 -7.88 2.04 15.69
N VAL A 195 -6.68 1.98 16.25
CA VAL A 195 -5.46 2.55 15.65
C VAL A 195 -4.37 1.51 15.66
N LEU A 196 -3.70 1.32 14.52
CA LEU A 196 -2.56 0.42 14.39
C LEU A 196 -1.39 1.14 13.73
N GLY A 197 -0.28 1.19 14.47
CA GLY A 197 0.99 1.76 14.06
C GLY A 197 1.87 0.73 13.34
N SER A 198 2.68 1.21 12.41
CA SER A 198 3.59 0.41 11.60
C SER A 198 4.54 -0.49 12.41
N GLU A 199 4.96 -0.08 13.60
CA GLU A 199 5.87 -0.87 14.45
C GLU A 199 5.13 -1.98 15.21
N SER A 200 3.83 -1.79 15.44
CA SER A 200 2.96 -2.78 16.08
C SER A 200 2.54 -3.91 15.13
N LEU A 201 2.68 -3.76 13.81
CA LEU A 201 2.36 -4.80 12.81
C LEU A 201 3.16 -6.09 13.02
N PHE A 202 4.38 -5.97 13.53
CA PHE A 202 5.33 -7.08 13.65
C PHE A 202 5.43 -7.62 15.08
N SER A 203 4.60 -7.09 15.99
CA SER A 203 4.45 -7.60 17.35
C SER A 203 3.59 -8.87 17.35
N LEU A 204 4.17 -9.98 16.91
CA LEU A 204 3.53 -11.30 16.69
C LEU A 204 2.89 -11.89 17.96
N GLU A 205 3.29 -11.46 19.15
CA GLU A 205 2.68 -11.89 20.41
C GLU A 205 1.63 -10.87 20.87
N SER A 206 0.36 -11.17 20.61
CA SER A 206 -0.80 -10.38 21.04
C SER A 206 -0.93 -10.22 22.57
N ASN A 207 -0.13 -10.95 23.38
CA ASN A 207 -0.20 -10.94 24.85
C ASN A 207 1.13 -10.75 25.60
N LYS A 208 2.26 -10.47 24.93
CA LYS A 208 3.50 -10.14 25.64
C LYS A 208 4.05 -8.77 25.26
N PRO A 209 4.46 -7.95 26.24
CA PRO A 209 5.09 -6.68 25.98
C PRO A 209 6.57 -6.93 25.69
N LYS A 210 6.89 -7.26 24.43
CA LYS A 210 8.12 -6.80 23.75
C LYS A 210 8.23 -7.44 22.37
N PRO A 211 8.46 -6.64 21.31
CA PRO A 211 9.07 -7.20 20.11
C PRO A 211 10.45 -7.74 20.52
N GLN A 212 10.68 -9.04 20.35
CA GLN A 212 12.05 -9.47 20.09
C GLN A 212 12.38 -8.85 18.74
N ASN A 213 13.11 -7.73 18.79
CA ASN A 213 13.67 -7.05 17.62
C ASN A 213 14.66 -7.99 16.93
N THR A 214 14.15 -9.03 16.26
CA THR A 214 14.86 -9.63 15.15
C THR A 214 14.78 -8.62 14.02
N ILE A 215 15.93 -8.09 13.65
CA ILE A 215 16.15 -6.93 12.77
C ILE A 215 15.44 -7.09 11.40
N LYS A 216 14.90 -8.27 11.07
CA LYS A 216 14.29 -8.58 9.77
C LYS A 216 12.81 -8.25 9.63
N ASN A 217 12.03 -8.04 10.69
CA ASN A 217 10.58 -7.78 10.59
C ASN A 217 10.27 -6.31 10.75
N GLN A 218 10.42 -5.59 9.65
CA GLN A 218 10.21 -4.16 9.61
C GLN A 218 9.83 -3.68 8.21
N ILE A 219 9.25 -2.50 8.16
CA ILE A 219 9.09 -1.69 6.96
C ILE A 219 9.51 -0.27 7.31
N ASP A 220 10.18 0.40 6.38
CA ASP A 220 10.52 1.82 6.54
C ASP A 220 9.26 2.70 6.38
N PRO A 221 9.04 3.70 7.25
CA PRO A 221 7.95 4.66 7.11
C PRO A 221 7.85 5.33 5.73
N TYR A 222 8.97 5.45 5.00
CA TYR A 222 9.03 5.97 3.64
C TYR A 222 8.00 5.31 2.71
N TYR A 223 7.88 3.99 2.76
CA TYR A 223 6.92 3.23 1.93
C TYR A 223 5.47 3.45 2.34
N LEU A 224 5.25 3.67 3.63
CA LEU A 224 3.92 3.72 4.24
C LEU A 224 3.25 5.10 4.18
N THR A 225 3.93 6.11 3.65
CA THR A 225 3.41 7.47 3.52
C THR A 225 2.14 7.57 2.68
N SER A 226 1.93 6.68 1.70
CA SER A 226 0.71 6.61 0.87
C SER A 226 -0.53 6.16 1.65
N VAL A 227 -0.33 5.39 2.73
CA VAL A 227 -1.41 4.77 3.52
C VAL A 227 -1.56 5.36 4.92
N LYS A 228 -0.67 6.28 5.30
CA LYS A 228 -0.70 6.96 6.60
C LYS A 228 -2.00 7.73 6.79
N ASP A 229 -2.58 7.59 7.99
CA ASP A 229 -3.81 8.25 8.45
C ASP A 229 -5.08 7.85 7.66
N HIS A 230 -4.99 6.82 6.81
CA HIS A 230 -6.15 6.22 6.16
C HIS A 230 -6.81 5.15 7.05
N PHE A 231 -8.06 4.82 6.72
CA PHE A 231 -8.89 3.86 7.43
C PHE A 231 -9.09 2.59 6.59
N PHE A 232 -8.94 1.44 7.24
CA PHE A 232 -9.01 0.12 6.61
C PHE A 232 -9.98 -0.79 7.35
N ASP A 233 -10.67 -1.67 6.62
CA ASP A 233 -11.55 -2.70 7.17
C ASP A 233 -10.75 -3.72 8.01
N GLY A 234 -9.50 -3.97 7.59
CA GLY A 234 -8.54 -4.79 8.31
C GLY A 234 -7.16 -4.74 7.65
N ILE A 235 -6.16 -5.30 8.34
CA ILE A 235 -4.78 -5.35 7.87
C ILE A 235 -4.28 -6.78 7.98
N MET A 236 -3.66 -7.31 6.94
CA MET A 236 -3.10 -8.65 6.93
C MET A 236 -1.60 -8.62 6.71
N VAL A 237 -0.86 -9.40 7.52
CA VAL A 237 0.60 -9.51 7.45
C VAL A 237 0.98 -10.97 7.26
N TYR A 238 1.72 -11.27 6.21
CA TYR A 238 2.12 -12.63 5.86
C TYR A 238 3.57 -12.87 6.24
N PHE A 239 3.82 -14.00 6.90
CA PHE A 239 5.12 -14.41 7.41
C PHE A 239 5.49 -15.79 6.86
N ALA A 240 6.77 -15.97 6.57
CA ALA A 240 7.38 -17.28 6.45
C ALA A 240 8.20 -17.58 7.71
N GLU A 241 7.94 -18.71 8.34
CA GLU A 241 8.73 -19.29 9.40
C GLU A 241 10.04 -19.85 8.83
N GLU A 242 11.15 -19.48 9.44
CA GLU A 242 12.46 -20.05 9.18
C GLU A 242 12.85 -20.91 10.38
N ILE A 243 12.93 -22.23 10.17
CA ILE A 243 13.44 -23.16 11.19
C ILE A 243 14.95 -22.93 11.28
N MET A 244 15.42 -22.38 12.40
CA MET A 244 16.84 -22.35 12.70
C MET A 244 17.31 -23.78 13.00
N LYS A 245 18.37 -24.23 12.33
CA LYS A 245 18.92 -25.59 12.50
C LYS A 245 19.42 -25.77 13.94
N GLN A 246 18.61 -26.37 14.81
CA GLN A 246 19.06 -26.98 16.05
C GLN A 246 18.42 -28.37 16.26
N GLU A 247 19.16 -29.27 16.89
CA GLU A 247 18.81 -30.68 17.10
C GLU A 247 17.64 -30.90 18.10
N LYS A 248 17.10 -29.83 18.70
CA LYS A 248 15.92 -29.86 19.57
C LYS A 248 15.01 -28.67 19.26
N TYR A 249 13.74 -28.97 18.97
CA TYR A 249 12.71 -28.00 18.60
C TYR A 249 12.16 -27.32 19.87
N GLU A 250 12.44 -26.02 20.09
CA GLU A 250 11.64 -25.15 20.95
C GLU A 250 10.98 -24.04 20.11
N ASP A 251 9.74 -23.62 20.43
CA ASP A 251 9.01 -22.54 19.72
C ASP A 251 9.76 -21.19 19.64
N LYS A 252 10.87 -21.06 20.38
CA LYS A 252 11.73 -19.87 20.44
C LYS A 252 12.73 -19.78 19.29
N ASP A 253 12.87 -20.83 18.49
CA ASP A 253 13.89 -20.95 17.44
C ASP A 253 13.37 -20.67 16.03
N VAL A 254 12.13 -20.17 15.92
CA VAL A 254 11.49 -19.82 14.65
C VAL A 254 11.66 -18.33 14.38
N GLU A 255 12.53 -17.98 13.43
CA GLU A 255 12.60 -16.60 12.93
C GLU A 255 11.52 -16.41 11.88
N ASN A 256 10.51 -15.60 12.20
CA ASN A 256 9.50 -15.21 11.23
C ASN A 256 10.08 -14.13 10.31
N ARG A 257 9.89 -14.26 9.00
CA ARG A 257 10.20 -13.22 8.00
C ARG A 257 8.91 -12.71 7.39
N VAL A 258 8.59 -11.43 7.57
CA VAL A 258 7.45 -10.79 6.87
C VAL A 258 7.74 -10.78 5.37
N LEU A 259 6.77 -11.17 4.55
CA LEU A 259 6.88 -11.19 3.09
C LEU A 259 5.94 -10.19 2.40
N LEU A 260 4.72 -10.06 2.91
CA LEU A 260 3.65 -9.27 2.29
C LEU A 260 2.81 -8.59 3.38
N LEU A 261 2.45 -7.33 3.13
CA LEU A 261 1.48 -6.57 3.90
C LEU A 261 0.31 -6.20 2.98
N GLN A 262 -0.92 -6.44 3.43
CA GLN A 262 -2.15 -6.04 2.75
C GLN A 262 -2.98 -5.14 3.64
N LEU A 263 -3.36 -3.97 3.15
CA LEU A 263 -4.32 -3.08 3.81
C LEU A 263 -5.64 -3.16 3.06
N ILE A 264 -6.66 -3.74 3.69
CA ILE A 264 -7.91 -4.12 3.06
C ILE A 264 -8.95 -3.03 3.28
N ASN A 265 -9.58 -2.59 2.19
CA ASN A 265 -10.67 -1.62 2.22
C ASN A 265 -11.71 -1.94 1.14
N SER A 266 -12.66 -2.81 1.46
CA SER A 266 -13.85 -3.08 0.64
C SER A 266 -13.57 -3.27 -0.86
N CYS A 267 -12.80 -4.31 -1.19
CA CYS A 267 -12.30 -4.70 -2.52
C CYS A 267 -11.26 -3.77 -3.14
N LYS A 268 -10.72 -2.81 -2.38
CA LYS A 268 -9.57 -1.99 -2.75
C LYS A 268 -8.45 -2.26 -1.75
N THR A 269 -7.56 -3.18 -2.13
CA THR A 269 -6.48 -3.62 -1.26
C THR A 269 -5.16 -3.01 -1.73
N THR A 270 -4.44 -2.37 -0.80
CA THR A 270 -3.08 -1.89 -1.04
C THR A 270 -2.10 -2.95 -0.57
N TYR A 271 -1.08 -3.22 -1.38
CA TYR A 271 -0.13 -4.31 -1.15
C TYR A 271 1.27 -3.72 -1.00
N PHE A 272 2.01 -4.14 0.01
CA PHE A 272 3.44 -3.90 0.13
C PHE A 272 4.18 -5.23 0.16
N LYS A 273 4.98 -5.47 -0.87
CA LYS A 273 5.78 -6.68 -1.07
C LYS A 273 7.24 -6.44 -0.72
N ARG A 274 7.83 -7.34 0.06
CA ARG A 274 9.25 -7.30 0.42
C ARG A 274 10.14 -7.62 -0.78
N ARG A 275 11.31 -6.98 -0.85
CA ARG A 275 12.30 -7.14 -1.93
C ARG A 275 13.70 -7.47 -1.46
N ASP A 276 14.02 -7.27 -0.19
CA ASP A 276 15.34 -7.55 0.37
C ASP A 276 15.28 -8.49 1.58
N ASN A 277 16.44 -9.06 1.92
CA ASN A 277 16.57 -9.98 3.04
C ASN A 277 16.36 -9.32 4.41
N ASP A 278 16.59 -8.01 4.53
CA ASP A 278 16.61 -7.29 5.81
C ASP A 278 15.33 -6.46 6.08
N GLY A 279 14.46 -6.30 5.08
CA GLY A 279 13.18 -5.61 5.22
C GLY A 279 13.29 -4.09 5.04
N TYR A 280 14.37 -3.61 4.43
CA TYR A 280 14.58 -2.20 4.11
C TYR A 280 14.04 -1.83 2.74
N TRP A 281 13.76 -2.80 1.87
CA TRP A 281 13.24 -2.56 0.53
C TRP A 281 11.87 -3.22 0.33
N TRP A 282 10.88 -2.38 0.05
CA TRP A 282 9.52 -2.78 -0.27
C TRP A 282 9.06 -2.16 -1.59
N SER A 283 8.05 -2.78 -2.22
CA SER A 283 7.35 -2.22 -3.38
C SER A 283 5.85 -2.23 -3.16
N GLU A 284 5.20 -1.12 -3.49
CA GLU A 284 3.74 -1.02 -3.51
C GLU A 284 3.22 -1.62 -4.84
N GLU A 285 3.02 -2.94 -4.90
CA GLU A 285 2.56 -3.64 -6.10
C GLU A 285 1.52 -4.71 -5.78
N GLN A 286 0.50 -4.84 -6.64
CA GLN A 286 -0.55 -5.83 -6.47
C GLN A 286 -0.01 -7.26 -6.59
N VAL A 287 -0.44 -8.13 -5.67
CA VAL A 287 -0.19 -9.58 -5.74
C VAL A 287 -1.48 -10.27 -6.15
N THR A 288 -1.45 -11.00 -7.26
CA THR A 288 -2.62 -11.70 -7.80
C THR A 288 -2.59 -13.19 -7.44
N TYR A 289 -3.67 -13.67 -6.84
CA TYR A 289 -3.87 -15.09 -6.52
C TYR A 289 -5.37 -15.41 -6.62
N THR A 290 -5.71 -16.69 -6.76
CA THR A 290 -7.10 -17.16 -6.92
C THR A 290 -7.58 -18.02 -5.76
N ASP A 291 -6.68 -18.47 -4.90
CA ASP A 291 -6.92 -19.39 -3.79
C ASP A 291 -5.69 -19.40 -2.85
N ASP A 292 -5.78 -20.08 -1.71
CA ASP A 292 -4.66 -20.09 -0.75
C ASP A 292 -3.42 -20.81 -1.30
N ASN A 293 -3.55 -21.78 -2.21
CA ASN A 293 -2.39 -22.48 -2.80
C ASN A 293 -1.58 -21.55 -3.72
N SER A 294 -2.27 -20.81 -4.59
CA SER A 294 -1.65 -19.80 -5.45
C SER A 294 -1.08 -18.64 -4.62
N LEU A 295 -1.72 -18.26 -3.52
CA LEU A 295 -1.17 -17.28 -2.57
C LEU A 295 0.13 -17.78 -1.93
N VAL A 296 0.16 -19.03 -1.46
CA VAL A 296 1.36 -19.67 -0.90
C VAL A 296 2.50 -19.67 -1.92
N ASN A 297 2.23 -20.06 -3.17
CA ASN A 297 3.23 -20.04 -4.25
C ASN A 297 3.76 -18.63 -4.53
N GLU A 298 2.91 -17.60 -4.51
CA GLU A 298 3.36 -16.21 -4.66
C GLU A 298 4.21 -15.74 -3.48
N LEU A 299 3.85 -16.13 -2.24
CA LEU A 299 4.65 -15.82 -1.06
C LEU A 299 6.02 -16.52 -1.09
N GLU A 300 6.09 -17.76 -1.54
CA GLU A 300 7.35 -18.47 -1.75
C GLU A 300 8.22 -17.78 -2.82
N LYS A 301 7.63 -17.35 -3.95
CA LYS A 301 8.35 -16.52 -4.94
C LYS A 301 8.89 -15.23 -4.34
N ILE A 302 8.11 -14.55 -3.49
CA ILE A 302 8.56 -13.34 -2.80
C ILE A 302 9.80 -13.66 -1.96
N LYS A 303 9.74 -14.73 -1.17
CA LYS A 303 10.84 -15.18 -0.32
C LYS A 303 12.10 -15.51 -1.12
N ASP A 304 11.97 -16.21 -2.25
CA ASP A 304 13.11 -16.63 -3.06
C ASP A 304 13.72 -15.48 -3.88
N GLN A 305 12.94 -14.45 -4.18
CA GLN A 305 13.37 -13.28 -4.95
C GLN A 305 13.96 -12.16 -4.10
N THR A 306 14.02 -12.29 -2.77
CA THR A 306 14.63 -11.25 -1.93
C THR A 306 16.13 -11.15 -2.15
N GLU A 307 16.63 -9.93 -2.38
CA GLU A 307 18.06 -9.68 -2.61
C GLU A 307 18.79 -9.28 -1.32
N ASP A 308 20.09 -9.55 -1.25
CA ASP A 308 20.98 -9.01 -0.21
C ASP A 308 21.64 -7.71 -0.71
N VAL A 309 21.00 -6.56 -0.42
CA VAL A 309 21.35 -5.26 -1.00
C VAL A 309 21.32 -4.12 0.01
N ASN A 310 22.05 -3.04 -0.30
CA ASN A 310 21.92 -1.75 0.36
C ASN A 310 20.87 -0.91 -0.38
N THR A 311 19.81 -0.52 0.31
CA THR A 311 18.74 0.32 -0.25
C THR A 311 19.11 1.79 -0.12
N VAL A 312 19.29 2.48 -1.24
CA VAL A 312 19.59 3.91 -1.32
C VAL A 312 18.33 4.67 -1.67
N ILE A 313 17.74 5.36 -0.69
CA ILE A 313 16.59 6.24 -0.92
C ILE A 313 17.14 7.60 -1.34
N LEU A 314 17.09 7.88 -2.64
CA LEU A 314 17.70 9.08 -3.22
C LEU A 314 17.06 10.34 -2.65
N ASP A 315 15.74 10.40 -2.61
CA ASP A 315 14.97 11.50 -1.99
C ASP A 315 14.99 11.49 -0.45
N GLY A 316 15.76 10.58 0.17
CA GLY A 316 15.93 10.45 1.61
C GLY A 316 17.04 11.34 2.15
N LYS A 317 16.70 12.54 2.62
CA LYS A 317 17.65 13.53 3.19
C LYS A 317 17.94 13.35 4.69
N LYS A 318 17.37 12.33 5.32
CA LYS A 318 17.52 12.00 6.75
C LYS A 318 17.78 10.50 6.89
N THR A 319 18.31 10.09 8.04
CA THR A 319 18.49 8.67 8.35
C THR A 319 17.17 7.91 8.25
N TYR A 320 17.21 6.76 7.57
CA TYR A 320 16.12 5.82 7.37
C TYR A 320 16.58 4.41 7.78
N LYS A 321 15.68 3.42 7.79
CA LYS A 321 16.01 2.05 8.17
C LYS A 321 17.01 1.44 7.18
N GLY A 322 18.07 0.82 7.70
CA GLY A 322 19.10 0.15 6.90
C GLY A 322 20.29 1.03 6.53
N VAL A 323 20.19 2.35 6.68
CA VAL A 323 21.33 3.26 6.61
C VAL A 323 21.79 3.59 8.04
N GLN A 324 23.10 3.52 8.30
CA GLN A 324 23.66 3.87 9.61
C GLN A 324 23.58 5.38 9.87
N ASP A 325 23.88 6.16 8.83
CA ASP A 325 23.95 7.62 8.93
C ASP A 325 23.76 8.27 7.56
N VAL A 326 23.10 9.43 7.54
CA VAL A 326 22.99 10.29 6.36
C VAL A 326 23.58 11.64 6.73
N LYS A 327 24.82 11.87 6.30
CA LYS A 327 25.54 13.12 6.57
C LYS A 327 25.28 14.12 5.47
N THR A 328 24.96 15.34 5.87
CA THR A 328 24.83 16.46 4.94
C THR A 328 26.11 17.28 4.96
N ASP A 329 26.66 17.52 3.78
CA ASP A 329 27.77 18.45 3.60
C ASP A 329 27.24 19.77 3.01
N GLU A 330 27.02 20.75 3.90
CA GLU A 330 26.53 22.08 3.54
C GLU A 330 27.65 23.10 3.29
N THR A 331 28.91 22.65 3.22
CA THR A 331 30.03 23.55 2.96
C THR A 331 29.87 24.28 1.61
N ASN A 332 29.11 23.68 0.69
CA ASN A 332 28.87 24.20 -0.65
C ASN A 332 27.45 24.75 -0.80
N LYS A 333 27.34 26.04 -1.15
CA LYS A 333 26.06 26.76 -1.29
C LYS A 333 25.33 26.49 -2.61
N ALA A 334 26.04 26.01 -3.63
CA ALA A 334 25.51 25.84 -4.99
C ALA A 334 25.13 24.38 -5.30
N CYS A 335 25.80 23.41 -4.68
CA CYS A 335 25.36 22.02 -4.65
C CYS A 335 25.46 21.46 -3.24
N ILE A 336 24.51 20.61 -2.87
CA ILE A 336 24.51 19.93 -1.58
C ILE A 336 24.78 18.44 -1.79
N LYS A 337 25.57 17.86 -0.88
CA LYS A 337 25.92 16.44 -0.90
C LYS A 337 25.34 15.75 0.32
N TYR A 338 24.66 14.64 0.11
CA TYR A 338 24.22 13.71 1.14
C TYR A 338 25.02 12.42 1.04
N THR A 339 25.73 12.06 2.10
CA THR A 339 26.50 10.81 2.19
C THR A 339 25.72 9.79 3.00
N HIS A 340 25.24 8.75 2.33
CA HIS A 340 24.53 7.62 2.91
C HIS A 340 25.55 6.54 3.27
N LYS A 341 25.69 6.23 4.57
CA LYS A 341 26.65 5.24 5.08
C LYS A 341 25.96 3.97 5.55
N TYR A 342 26.45 2.82 5.10
CA TYR A 342 25.95 1.50 5.43
C TYR A 342 26.92 0.71 6.31
N GLU A 343 26.40 -0.29 7.00
CA GLU A 343 27.21 -1.14 7.89
C GLU A 343 28.23 -1.98 7.12
N SER A 344 27.80 -2.56 6.00
CA SER A 344 28.62 -3.43 5.17
C SER A 344 28.55 -3.04 3.69
N SER A 345 29.56 -3.47 2.94
CA SER A 345 29.61 -3.28 1.49
C SER A 345 28.75 -4.32 0.79
N LYS A 346 27.58 -3.94 0.29
CA LYS A 346 26.67 -4.78 -0.49
C LYS A 346 26.39 -4.16 -1.86
N LYS A 347 25.79 -4.91 -2.77
CA LYS A 347 25.21 -4.36 -4.02
C LYS A 347 24.17 -3.32 -3.64
N SER A 348 24.12 -2.20 -4.36
CA SER A 348 23.16 -1.12 -4.08
C SER A 348 21.96 -1.15 -5.02
N VAL A 349 20.80 -0.80 -4.46
CA VAL A 349 19.56 -0.54 -5.20
C VAL A 349 19.15 0.90 -4.92
N THR A 350 18.83 1.65 -5.96
CA THR A 350 18.42 3.05 -5.85
C THR A 350 16.91 3.20 -5.99
N LEU A 351 16.32 3.93 -5.04
CA LEU A 351 14.90 4.24 -5.00
C LEU A 351 14.68 5.75 -5.10
N PHE A 352 13.62 6.14 -5.80
CA PHE A 352 13.15 7.51 -5.84
C PHE A 352 11.62 7.50 -5.92
N LYS A 353 10.95 8.30 -5.06
CA LYS A 353 9.48 8.31 -4.96
C LYS A 353 8.87 6.91 -4.77
N ARG A 354 9.52 6.06 -3.98
CA ARG A 354 9.15 4.66 -3.66
C ARG A 354 9.26 3.66 -4.82
N GLU A 355 9.82 4.07 -5.95
CA GLU A 355 10.06 3.20 -7.09
C GLU A 355 11.55 2.93 -7.29
N GLN A 356 11.88 1.71 -7.70
CA GLN A 356 13.24 1.39 -8.11
C GLN A 356 13.59 2.15 -9.40
N LYS A 357 14.73 2.84 -9.39
CA LYS A 357 15.27 3.53 -10.56
C LYS A 357 16.52 2.81 -11.04
N LYS A 358 16.60 2.57 -12.35
CA LYS A 358 17.80 2.05 -13.00
C LYS A 358 18.64 3.22 -13.49
N LEU A 359 19.93 3.24 -13.13
CA LEU A 359 20.85 4.31 -13.54
C LEU A 359 21.56 4.02 -14.88
N VAL A 360 21.53 2.81 -15.43
CA VAL A 360 22.05 2.50 -16.78
C VAL A 360 21.23 1.33 -17.35
N THR A 361 21.25 1.13 -18.67
CA THR A 361 20.71 -0.05 -19.36
C THR A 361 21.28 -1.38 -18.84
N SER A 362 22.49 -1.36 -18.29
CA SER A 362 23.05 -2.45 -17.47
C SER A 362 22.70 -2.22 -15.99
N ASP A 363 22.18 -3.23 -15.30
CA ASP A 363 21.86 -3.16 -13.88
C ASP A 363 23.07 -2.63 -13.07
N LEU A 364 22.79 -1.92 -11.97
CA LEU A 364 23.77 -1.53 -10.94
C LEU A 364 24.41 -2.74 -10.23
N SER A 365 24.32 -3.95 -10.80
CA SER A 365 24.76 -5.24 -10.27
C SER A 365 26.19 -5.22 -9.75
N ASP A 366 27.04 -4.38 -10.32
CA ASP A 366 28.45 -4.35 -9.98
C ASP A 366 28.80 -3.24 -8.98
N ALA A 367 27.86 -2.37 -8.60
CA ALA A 367 28.09 -1.25 -7.68
C ALA A 367 28.00 -1.71 -6.21
N ILE A 368 29.01 -2.45 -5.77
CA ILE A 368 29.18 -2.82 -4.37
C ILE A 368 29.71 -1.61 -3.60
N SER A 369 28.92 -1.08 -2.66
CA SER A 369 29.29 0.13 -1.91
C SER A 369 28.92 0.05 -0.43
N GLN A 370 29.72 0.72 0.38
CA GLN A 370 29.40 1.00 1.78
C GLN A 370 28.98 2.45 1.99
N ASN A 371 29.40 3.36 1.11
CA ASN A 371 29.02 4.75 1.13
C ASN A 371 28.47 5.14 -0.25
N VAL A 372 27.43 5.97 -0.24
CA VAL A 372 26.83 6.53 -1.44
C VAL A 372 26.69 8.03 -1.26
N ASP A 373 27.38 8.81 -2.07
CA ASP A 373 27.19 10.26 -2.13
C ASP A 373 26.15 10.60 -3.19
N VAL A 374 25.16 11.40 -2.80
CA VAL A 374 24.09 11.87 -3.66
C VAL A 374 24.14 13.40 -3.70
N TYR A 375 24.34 13.96 -4.89
CA TYR A 375 24.52 15.39 -5.10
C TYR A 375 23.28 16.01 -5.73
N TYR A 376 22.84 17.14 -5.17
CA TYR A 376 21.71 17.93 -5.65
C TYR A 376 22.15 19.34 -5.99
N LEU A 377 21.55 19.92 -7.03
CA LEU A 377 21.74 21.32 -7.39
C LEU A 377 20.90 22.20 -6.46
N ARG A 378 21.44 23.34 -6.05
CA ARG A 378 20.72 24.36 -5.27
C ARG A 378 20.74 25.67 -6.05
N PRO A 379 19.68 25.99 -6.81
CA PRO A 379 19.60 27.25 -7.53
C PRO A 379 19.66 28.45 -6.58
N LYS A 380 20.22 29.54 -7.07
CA LYS A 380 20.25 30.82 -6.35
C LYS A 380 18.83 31.26 -6.03
N ASP A 381 18.61 31.68 -4.77
CA ASP A 381 17.33 32.14 -4.22
C ASP A 381 16.24 31.06 -4.07
N ALA A 382 16.54 29.78 -4.40
CA ALA A 382 15.63 28.67 -4.13
C ALA A 382 15.59 28.34 -2.63
N LYS A 383 14.38 28.06 -2.12
CA LYS A 383 14.16 27.59 -0.74
C LYS A 383 14.58 26.14 -0.56
N ASP A 384 14.41 25.36 -1.61
CA ASP A 384 14.64 23.92 -1.63
C ASP A 384 15.64 23.57 -2.73
N ASP A 385 16.36 22.46 -2.52
CA ASP A 385 17.25 21.89 -3.53
C ASP A 385 16.43 21.32 -4.70
N ASP A 386 17.13 21.01 -5.80
CA ASP A 386 16.58 20.15 -6.84
C ASP A 386 15.99 18.88 -6.20
N THR A 387 14.82 18.48 -6.67
CA THR A 387 14.16 17.25 -6.24
C THR A 387 14.88 16.01 -6.77
N GLU A 388 15.59 16.11 -7.89
CA GLU A 388 16.33 15.00 -8.49
C GLU A 388 17.84 15.20 -8.35
N PRO A 389 18.59 14.13 -8.02
CA PRO A 389 20.03 14.21 -7.95
C PRO A 389 20.62 14.34 -9.35
N PHE A 390 21.74 15.05 -9.45
CA PHE A 390 22.46 15.21 -10.72
C PHE A 390 23.71 14.32 -10.79
N LEU A 391 24.20 13.84 -9.64
CA LEU A 391 25.37 12.96 -9.57
C LEU A 391 25.21 12.02 -8.37
N ILE A 392 25.51 10.75 -8.59
CA ILE A 392 25.49 9.69 -7.57
C ILE A 392 26.83 8.95 -7.62
N VAL A 393 27.50 8.81 -6.48
CA VAL A 393 28.84 8.20 -6.38
C VAL A 393 28.82 7.06 -5.37
N PHE A 394 29.20 5.87 -5.82
CA PHE A 394 29.26 4.63 -5.04
C PHE A 394 30.70 4.27 -4.74
N TYR A 395 31.03 4.02 -3.46
CA TYR A 395 32.38 3.65 -3.06
C TYR A 395 32.42 2.81 -1.77
N LYS A 396 33.51 2.06 -1.60
CA LYS A 396 33.79 1.32 -0.37
C LYS A 396 34.67 2.16 0.56
N ASN A 397 34.53 1.96 1.86
CA ASN A 397 35.35 2.66 2.83
C ASN A 397 36.83 2.25 2.68
N GLY A 398 37.74 3.23 2.54
CA GLY A 398 39.19 3.00 2.43
C GLY A 398 39.73 2.73 1.01
N GLN A 399 38.90 2.79 -0.05
CA GLN A 399 39.40 2.71 -1.43
C GLN A 399 39.82 4.07 -2.00
N PRO A 400 40.84 4.11 -2.87
CA PRO A 400 41.20 5.31 -3.62
C PRO A 400 40.06 5.76 -4.56
N LEU A 401 39.99 7.05 -4.87
CA LEU A 401 38.98 7.64 -5.78
C LEU A 401 38.90 6.96 -7.16
N SER A 402 39.97 6.28 -7.58
CA SER A 402 40.06 5.50 -8.83
C SER A 402 39.16 4.27 -8.86
N ASP A 403 38.61 3.81 -7.74
CA ASP A 403 37.73 2.64 -7.70
C ASP A 403 36.24 3.01 -7.54
N MET A 404 35.94 4.32 -7.50
CA MET A 404 34.58 4.82 -7.34
C MET A 404 33.77 4.66 -8.62
N LYS A 405 32.50 4.27 -8.48
CA LYS A 405 31.54 4.27 -9.59
C LYS A 405 30.63 5.47 -9.45
N ALA A 406 30.75 6.42 -10.37
CA ALA A 406 29.90 7.60 -10.41
C ALA A 406 28.96 7.54 -11.62
N TYR A 407 27.75 8.06 -11.45
CA TYR A 407 26.73 8.17 -12.48
C TYR A 407 26.14 9.57 -12.46
N HIS A 408 25.87 10.14 -13.62
CA HIS A 408 25.21 11.43 -13.75
C HIS A 408 24.08 11.36 -14.77
N PHE A 409 23.09 12.25 -14.64
CA PHE A 409 22.02 12.41 -15.61
C PHE A 409 22.56 12.83 -16.99
N ALA A 410 21.88 12.44 -18.06
CA ALA A 410 22.25 12.76 -19.44
C ALA A 410 21.40 13.91 -20.03
N ASN A 411 21.16 14.96 -19.24
CA ASN A 411 20.28 16.09 -19.59
C ASN A 411 18.82 15.72 -19.90
N LYS A 412 18.37 14.51 -19.54
CA LYS A 412 16.96 14.13 -19.48
C LYS A 412 16.61 13.74 -18.05
N TYR A 413 15.60 14.42 -17.50
CA TYR A 413 15.15 14.27 -16.12
C TYR A 413 14.09 13.16 -16.01
N GLY A 414 13.75 12.77 -14.78
CA GLY A 414 12.83 11.66 -14.50
C GLY A 414 13.51 10.29 -14.48
N PHE A 415 14.84 10.24 -14.34
CA PHE A 415 15.65 9.02 -14.42
C PHE A 415 15.59 8.30 -15.79
N GLU A 416 15.25 9.02 -16.85
CA GLU A 416 15.16 8.45 -18.21
C GLU A 416 16.52 8.08 -18.78
N GLU A 417 17.54 8.93 -18.59
CA GLU A 417 18.88 8.70 -19.12
C GLU A 417 19.93 9.07 -18.08
N TRP A 418 20.68 8.06 -17.65
CA TRP A 418 21.82 8.20 -16.75
C TRP A 418 23.02 7.49 -17.37
N THR A 419 24.19 8.09 -17.23
CA THR A 419 25.43 7.59 -17.82
C THR A 419 26.50 7.42 -16.77
N LYS A 420 27.29 6.36 -16.92
CA LYS A 420 28.48 6.15 -16.09
C LYS A 420 29.48 7.27 -16.36
N PHE A 421 29.90 7.95 -15.30
CA PHE A 421 30.94 8.96 -15.37
C PHE A 421 32.27 8.28 -15.71
N GLN A 422 32.85 8.64 -16.84
CA GLN A 422 34.19 8.17 -17.21
C GLN A 422 35.22 8.94 -16.39
N GLN A 423 36.01 8.20 -15.61
CA GLN A 423 36.91 8.73 -14.59
C GLN A 423 37.96 9.64 -15.19
N ASP A 424 37.81 10.94 -14.95
CA ASP A 424 38.88 11.88 -14.67
C ASP A 424 38.29 13.09 -13.93
N LYS A 425 38.96 13.50 -12.83
CA LYS A 425 38.77 14.80 -12.18
C LYS A 425 37.34 15.10 -11.68
N LEU A 426 36.63 14.09 -11.13
CA LEU A 426 35.27 14.27 -10.59
C LEU A 426 35.19 15.44 -9.60
N GLU A 427 36.12 15.51 -8.65
CA GLU A 427 36.18 16.60 -7.67
C GLU A 427 36.38 17.98 -8.31
N GLU A 428 37.22 18.09 -9.36
CA GLU A 428 37.41 19.35 -10.08
C GLU A 428 36.13 19.76 -10.82
N LYS A 429 35.42 18.81 -11.42
CA LYS A 429 34.16 19.07 -12.11
C LYS A 429 33.06 19.49 -11.15
N VAL A 430 32.92 18.83 -10.00
CA VAL A 430 31.99 19.25 -8.93
C VAL A 430 32.34 20.66 -8.45
N LYS A 431 33.62 20.97 -8.20
CA LYS A 431 34.07 22.32 -7.86
C LYS A 431 33.76 23.35 -8.95
N LYS A 432 33.86 23.00 -10.24
CA LYS A 432 33.43 23.88 -11.35
C LYS A 432 31.92 24.13 -11.29
N ILE A 433 31.10 23.11 -11.12
CA ILE A 433 29.63 23.23 -10.98
C ILE A 433 29.28 24.16 -9.81
N GLU A 434 30.02 24.07 -8.71
CA GLU A 434 29.86 24.95 -7.56
C GLU A 434 30.23 26.41 -7.87
N GLN A 435 31.32 26.62 -8.61
CA GLN A 435 31.78 27.97 -8.97
C GLN A 435 30.79 28.68 -9.87
N TYR A 436 30.33 28.01 -10.94
CA TYR A 436 29.40 28.61 -11.90
C TYR A 436 27.96 28.69 -11.37
N GLY A 437 27.55 27.71 -10.57
CA GLY A 437 26.19 27.61 -10.05
C GLY A 437 25.77 28.69 -9.05
N LYS A 438 26.73 29.36 -8.38
CA LYS A 438 26.45 30.40 -7.37
C LYS A 438 25.54 31.53 -7.85
N CYS A 439 25.53 31.78 -9.15
CA CYS A 439 24.80 32.90 -9.75
C CYS A 439 23.52 32.48 -10.49
N ILE A 440 23.21 31.18 -10.60
CA ILE A 440 22.15 30.68 -11.46
C ILE A 440 20.89 30.41 -10.66
N SER A 441 19.83 31.17 -10.92
CA SER A 441 18.50 30.97 -10.33
C SER A 441 17.62 30.02 -11.16
N ASP A 442 17.84 29.95 -12.49
CA ASP A 442 17.08 29.07 -13.37
C ASP A 442 17.58 27.62 -13.25
N LEU A 443 16.72 26.74 -12.73
CA LEU A 443 17.06 25.35 -12.50
C LEU A 443 17.36 24.61 -13.81
N PHE A 444 16.62 24.86 -14.89
CA PHE A 444 16.84 24.18 -16.18
C PHE A 444 18.20 24.54 -16.78
N LEU A 445 18.59 25.81 -16.71
CA LEU A 445 19.91 26.28 -17.10
C LEU A 445 20.99 25.68 -16.22
N TYR A 446 20.79 25.64 -14.89
CA TYR A 446 21.78 25.09 -13.98
C TYR A 446 22.01 23.60 -14.22
N ARG A 447 20.92 22.87 -14.46
CA ARG A 447 20.92 21.47 -14.88
C ARG A 447 21.71 21.28 -16.17
N THR A 448 21.39 22.01 -17.23
CA THR A 448 22.12 21.94 -18.51
C THR A 448 23.62 22.17 -18.32
N MET A 449 23.99 23.21 -17.57
CA MET A 449 25.38 23.53 -17.27
C MET A 449 26.09 22.44 -16.48
N ALA A 450 25.43 21.87 -15.46
CA ALA A 450 25.99 20.78 -14.67
C ALA A 450 26.30 19.55 -15.54
N TYR A 451 25.39 19.22 -16.47
CA TYR A 451 25.62 18.16 -17.44
C TYR A 451 26.84 18.44 -18.33
N GLU A 452 26.92 19.63 -18.92
CA GLU A 452 28.03 20.03 -19.80
C GLU A 452 29.39 19.91 -19.09
N ILE A 453 29.48 20.40 -17.85
CA ILE A 453 30.69 20.28 -17.03
C ILE A 453 31.03 18.81 -16.77
N LEU A 454 30.03 17.96 -16.47
CA LEU A 454 30.25 16.54 -16.18
C LEU A 454 30.75 15.76 -17.41
N ILE A 455 30.28 16.09 -18.61
CA ILE A 455 30.78 15.50 -19.86
C ILE A 455 32.06 16.16 -20.39
N GLY A 456 32.58 17.18 -19.72
CA GLY A 456 33.84 17.84 -20.06
C GLY A 456 33.73 18.93 -21.12
N LYS A 457 32.52 19.41 -21.43
CA LYS A 457 32.33 20.64 -22.20
C LYS A 457 32.52 21.84 -21.28
N GLU A 458 33.23 22.86 -21.73
CA GLU A 458 33.25 24.13 -21.01
C GLU A 458 31.91 24.82 -21.25
N PRO A 459 31.16 25.17 -20.19
CA PRO A 459 29.89 25.85 -20.34
C PRO A 459 30.16 27.23 -20.94
N GLU A 460 29.39 27.60 -21.96
CA GLU A 460 29.41 28.98 -22.44
C GLU A 460 29.02 29.88 -21.25
N PRO A 461 29.78 30.96 -20.96
CA PRO A 461 29.44 31.85 -19.87
C PRO A 461 27.99 32.30 -20.07
N PRO A 462 27.16 32.26 -19.02
CA PRO A 462 25.75 32.63 -19.15
C PRO A 462 25.70 34.01 -19.78
N ASP A 463 24.99 34.10 -20.89
CA ASP A 463 24.81 35.35 -21.63
C ASP A 463 24.19 36.34 -20.64
N ILE A 464 25.03 37.21 -20.09
CA ILE A 464 24.59 38.26 -19.19
C ILE A 464 23.73 39.11 -20.11
N LYS A 465 22.40 38.92 -20.06
CA LYS A 465 21.49 39.98 -20.49
C LYS A 465 21.93 41.16 -19.65
N GLU A 466 22.69 42.06 -20.27
CA GLU A 466 23.10 43.30 -19.65
C GLU A 466 21.86 43.82 -18.95
N ALA A 467 21.98 44.05 -17.63
CA ALA A 467 20.95 44.79 -16.94
C ALA A 467 20.77 46.04 -17.76
N THR A 468 19.66 46.11 -18.51
CA THR A 468 19.30 47.29 -19.24
C THR A 468 19.17 48.33 -18.16
N THR A 469 20.18 49.19 -18.07
CA THR A 469 20.05 50.44 -17.31
C THR A 469 18.69 50.98 -17.73
N PRO A 470 17.75 51.20 -16.79
CA PRO A 470 16.40 51.58 -17.16
C PRO A 470 16.53 52.85 -17.99
N LYS A 471 16.38 52.69 -19.32
CA LYS A 471 16.37 53.82 -20.22
C LYS A 471 15.07 54.52 -19.88
N ARG A 472 15.18 55.73 -19.32
CA ARG A 472 14.04 56.60 -19.10
C ARG A 472 13.22 56.58 -20.41
N PRO A 473 11.92 56.26 -20.36
CA PRO A 473 11.11 56.27 -21.58
C PRO A 473 11.28 57.63 -22.26
N ASP A 474 11.47 57.61 -23.59
CA ASP A 474 11.54 58.84 -24.36
C ASP A 474 10.29 59.67 -24.07
N LEU A 475 10.48 60.97 -23.90
CA LEU A 475 9.39 61.90 -23.67
C LEU A 475 8.48 61.90 -24.91
N GLU A 476 7.39 61.14 -24.88
CA GLU A 476 6.29 61.31 -25.82
C GLU A 476 5.72 62.71 -25.62
N THR A 477 6.02 63.62 -26.55
CA THR A 477 5.24 64.84 -26.71
C THR A 477 3.93 64.40 -27.38
N PRO A 478 2.77 64.57 -26.73
CA PRO A 478 1.50 64.21 -27.36
C PRO A 478 1.33 65.07 -28.62
N GLY A 479 1.09 64.43 -29.76
CA GLY A 479 0.57 65.12 -30.93
C GLY A 479 -0.76 65.82 -30.55
N PRO A 480 -1.11 66.94 -31.20
CA PRO A 480 -2.30 67.71 -30.82
C PRO A 480 -3.57 66.88 -31.04
N THR A 481 -4.15 66.38 -29.95
CA THR A 481 -5.41 65.65 -29.95
C THR A 481 -6.57 66.64 -30.11
N THR A 482 -7.24 66.62 -31.25
CA THR A 482 -8.44 67.41 -31.55
C THR A 482 -9.75 66.79 -31.04
N GLN A 483 -9.70 65.96 -29.99
CA GLN A 483 -10.91 65.41 -29.36
C GLN A 483 -11.21 66.15 -28.06
N PRO A 484 -12.39 66.78 -27.92
CA PRO A 484 -12.78 67.44 -26.68
C PRO A 484 -12.92 66.39 -25.56
N PRO A 485 -12.53 66.70 -24.31
CA PRO A 485 -12.60 65.77 -23.19
C PRO A 485 -14.05 65.32 -22.96
N ASN A 486 -14.26 64.02 -22.77
CA ASN A 486 -15.53 63.49 -22.32
C ASN A 486 -15.71 63.78 -20.82
N TRP A 487 -16.14 65.01 -20.52
CA TRP A 487 -16.36 65.50 -19.16
C TRP A 487 -17.31 64.62 -18.35
N TRP A 488 -18.26 63.93 -18.99
CA TRP A 488 -19.19 63.02 -18.31
C TRP A 488 -18.49 61.79 -17.72
N LEU A 489 -17.49 61.24 -18.40
CA LEU A 489 -16.73 60.10 -17.90
C LEU A 489 -15.86 60.51 -16.69
N ILE A 490 -15.25 61.70 -16.76
CA ILE A 490 -14.39 62.24 -15.69
C ILE A 490 -15.22 62.58 -14.45
N ILE A 491 -16.39 63.22 -14.63
CA ILE A 491 -17.31 63.53 -13.54
C ILE A 491 -17.90 62.24 -12.95
N GLY A 492 -18.24 61.25 -13.78
CA GLY A 492 -18.74 59.94 -13.33
C GLY A 492 -17.71 59.16 -12.51
N CYS A 493 -16.45 59.12 -12.94
CA CYS A 493 -15.37 58.44 -12.20
C CYS A 493 -15.01 59.13 -10.89
N SER A 494 -15.07 60.46 -10.83
CA SER A 494 -14.76 61.22 -9.60
C SER A 494 -15.90 61.14 -8.56
N VAL A 495 -17.16 61.19 -8.99
CA VAL A 495 -18.31 60.99 -8.09
C VAL A 495 -18.40 59.53 -7.61
N GLY A 496 -18.14 58.55 -8.47
CA GLY A 496 -18.10 57.13 -8.10
C GLY A 496 -16.99 56.81 -7.09
N GLY A 497 -15.79 57.34 -7.31
CA GLY A 497 -14.66 57.20 -6.37
C GLY A 497 -14.94 57.86 -5.02
N PHE A 498 -15.55 59.04 -5.02
CA PHE A 498 -15.94 59.74 -3.79
C PHE A 498 -17.01 58.98 -3.00
N LEU A 499 -18.05 58.46 -3.66
CA LEU A 499 -19.11 57.67 -3.02
C LEU A 499 -18.57 56.36 -2.43
N LEU A 500 -17.62 55.70 -3.10
CA LEU A 500 -16.95 54.51 -2.59
C LEU A 500 -16.17 54.81 -1.31
N LEU A 501 -15.42 55.92 -1.28
CA LEU A 501 -14.68 56.35 -0.09
C LEU A 501 -15.62 56.70 1.07
N VAL A 502 -16.73 57.41 0.82
CA VAL A 502 -17.73 57.71 1.84
C VAL A 502 -18.36 56.43 2.39
N ALA A 503 -18.71 55.47 1.53
CA ALA A 503 -19.28 54.18 1.96
C ALA A 503 -18.30 53.38 2.83
N LEU A 504 -17.00 53.38 2.49
CA LEU A 504 -15.97 52.72 3.28
C LEU A 504 -15.77 53.39 4.64
N VAL A 505 -15.77 54.72 4.71
CA VAL A 505 -15.63 55.47 5.97
C VAL A 505 -16.85 55.25 6.87
N VAL A 506 -18.07 55.30 6.32
CA VAL A 506 -19.29 55.02 7.09
C VAL A 506 -19.33 53.55 7.55
N GLY A 507 -18.97 52.60 6.69
CA GLY A 507 -18.87 51.18 7.05
C GLY A 507 -17.86 50.93 8.17
N TYR A 508 -16.70 51.59 8.11
CA TYR A 508 -15.70 51.53 9.17
C TYR A 508 -16.20 52.18 10.48
N GLY A 509 -16.91 53.31 10.40
CA GLY A 509 -17.53 53.95 11.57
C GLY A 509 -18.57 53.08 12.25
N ILE A 510 -19.43 52.39 11.48
CA ILE A 510 -20.43 51.44 12.01
C ILE A 510 -19.72 50.23 12.65
N TYR A 511 -18.69 49.68 11.99
CA TYR A 511 -17.90 48.59 12.54
C TYR A 511 -17.23 48.98 13.86
N TRP A 512 -16.59 50.14 13.91
CA TRP A 512 -15.91 50.65 15.10
C TRP A 512 -16.89 50.95 16.24
N TYR A 513 -18.07 51.51 15.94
CA TYR A 513 -19.12 51.72 16.94
C TYR A 513 -19.64 50.40 17.54
N ASN A 514 -19.88 49.38 16.70
CA ASN A 514 -20.37 48.07 17.17
C ASN A 514 -19.32 47.23 17.90
N THR A 515 -18.04 47.37 17.56
CA THR A 515 -16.96 46.56 18.16
C THR A 515 -16.23 47.25 19.30
N THR A 516 -16.27 48.58 19.40
CA THR A 516 -15.49 49.31 20.40
C THR A 516 -16.38 50.07 21.37
N ILE A 517 -17.32 50.89 20.88
CA ILE A 517 -18.16 51.71 21.78
C ILE A 517 -19.20 50.86 22.52
N LYS A 518 -19.91 49.97 21.83
CA LYS A 518 -20.92 49.09 22.45
C LYS A 518 -20.38 48.09 23.47
N LEU A 519 -19.07 47.86 23.50
CA LEU A 519 -18.39 47.01 24.48
C LEU A 519 -17.86 47.82 25.68
N LEU A 520 -17.83 49.16 25.59
CA LEU A 520 -17.35 50.07 26.62
C LEU A 520 -18.47 50.86 27.34
N THR A 521 -19.70 50.79 26.83
CA THR A 521 -20.94 51.30 27.46
C THR A 521 -21.93 50.16 27.62
#